data_AF-A0A7G2CTG5-F1
#
_entry.id   AF-A0A7G2CTG5-F1
#
_cell.length_a   1.000
_cell.length_b   1.000
_cell.length_c   1.000
_cell.angle_alpha   90.00
_cell.angle_beta   90.00
_cell.angle_gamma   90.00
#
_symmetry.space_group_name_H-M   'P 1'
#
loop_
_entity.id
_entity.type
_entity.pdbx_description
1 polymer ?
#
loop_
_entity_poly.entity_id
_entity_poly.type
_entity_poly.pdbx_seq_one_letter_code
_entity_poly.pdbx_strand_id
1 'polypeptide(L)'
;MFAIEFTSTRPQGAAPYYSLVVREEYSLGSDPSCDIILSSPDILPQHVGLLVMRQSEANAEAEAAGGEGVYLDPPEGDGLGEQDPLVVFLTVLEPEEGTAAGGVVYVGDTEVPPGGSIILTDGTEAQFGASAAVVFHFRPLVVCVDSDLFHPDQAQDYLNLFYRLGATVCEVPTLNLQLPTPIGLLHCVEELSDDLSTVIALACGYTIVQPTYVLEWFAALAQKASSPLSVLPPPRRFEVPIRTVVNAATVTYTRPETDSAPFSLYPIPSTAVKSRSRESLFENQVFYFFTEAAAARYRLAVQQSGGTCVFPTEKEEALHNVRLLSVEQTPAPADRQPTDPFPVNFYIVVDSVAEATLLNEGLRGSSQELADFLEEAEKAGALYLPIIGDHTLFSSLLSNRLSLRPHPPSAPRSSRQRSNPWT
;
A
#
# COMPACT_ATOMS: atom_id res chain seq x y z
N MET A 1 -1.34 -11.18 10.67
CA MET A 1 -0.55 -11.15 11.92
C MET A 1 -1.48 -10.75 13.06
N PHE A 2 -1.24 -11.25 14.27
CA PHE A 2 -1.81 -10.69 15.49
C PHE A 2 -0.77 -9.90 16.29
N ALA A 3 -1.20 -8.82 16.91
CA ALA A 3 -0.46 -8.12 17.95
C ALA A 3 -1.15 -8.38 19.30
N ILE A 4 -0.37 -8.68 20.34
CA ILE A 4 -0.84 -8.77 21.71
C ILE A 4 -0.51 -7.45 22.42
N GLU A 5 -1.53 -6.81 22.99
CA GLU A 5 -1.42 -5.58 23.77
C GLU A 5 -1.92 -5.80 25.20
N PHE A 6 -1.21 -5.30 26.21
CA PHE A 6 -1.66 -5.40 27.60
C PHE A 6 -2.69 -4.31 27.91
N THR A 7 -3.84 -4.70 28.44
CA THR A 7 -4.90 -3.78 28.92
C THR A 7 -4.75 -3.40 30.39
N SER A 8 -3.90 -4.14 31.11
CA SER A 8 -3.61 -3.94 32.53
C SER A 8 -2.15 -3.50 32.74
N THR A 9 -1.74 -3.31 34.00
CA THR A 9 -0.33 -3.07 34.32
C THR A 9 0.54 -4.20 33.79
N ARG A 10 1.34 -3.88 32.77
CA ARG A 10 2.27 -4.81 32.14
C ARG A 10 3.17 -5.50 33.18
N PRO A 11 3.23 -6.84 33.21
CA PRO A 11 4.14 -7.58 34.09
C PRO A 11 5.60 -7.15 33.93
N GLN A 12 6.37 -7.22 35.00
CA GLN A 12 7.78 -6.84 34.97
C GLN A 12 8.55 -7.73 33.98
N GLY A 13 9.31 -7.12 33.07
CA GLY A 13 10.09 -7.84 32.06
C GLY A 13 9.33 -8.19 30.77
N ALA A 14 8.01 -8.00 30.72
CA ALA A 14 7.24 -8.21 29.50
C ALA A 14 7.52 -7.11 28.45
N ALA A 15 7.49 -7.48 27.18
CA ALA A 15 7.62 -6.57 26.06
C ALA A 15 6.39 -5.64 25.97
N PRO A 16 6.51 -4.44 25.36
CA PRO A 16 5.35 -3.54 25.16
C PRO A 16 4.26 -4.16 24.28
N TYR A 17 4.63 -5.05 23.36
CA TYR A 17 3.72 -5.82 22.53
C TYR A 17 4.43 -7.10 22.05
N TYR A 18 3.65 -8.08 21.61
CA TYR A 18 4.14 -9.29 20.95
C TYR A 18 3.47 -9.43 19.59
N SER A 19 4.22 -9.87 18.58
CA SER A 19 3.72 -10.13 17.23
C SER A 19 3.64 -11.64 17.00
N LEU A 20 2.46 -12.11 16.59
CA LEU A 20 2.21 -13.50 16.27
C LEU A 20 1.91 -13.64 14.77
N VAL A 21 2.60 -14.57 14.13
CA VAL A 21 2.43 -14.96 12.72
C VAL A 21 2.24 -16.47 12.63
N VAL A 22 1.83 -16.97 11.46
CA VAL A 22 1.69 -18.42 11.25
C VAL A 22 3.06 -19.08 11.33
N ARG A 23 3.25 -19.95 12.32
CA ARG A 23 4.43 -20.81 12.52
C ARG A 23 4.08 -21.91 13.55
N GLU A 24 5.08 -22.63 14.04
CA GLU A 24 4.93 -23.54 15.18
C GLU A 24 4.43 -22.80 16.45
N GLU A 25 3.84 -23.58 17.35
CA GLU A 25 3.18 -23.07 18.56
C GLU A 25 4.09 -22.11 19.36
N TYR A 26 3.52 -20.97 19.74
CA TYR A 26 4.13 -20.03 20.68
C TYR A 26 3.86 -20.49 22.10
N SER A 27 4.92 -20.50 22.90
CA SER A 27 4.82 -20.78 24.33
C SER A 27 4.70 -19.48 25.13
N LEU A 28 3.73 -19.45 26.05
CA LEU A 28 3.52 -18.37 27.00
C LEU A 28 3.64 -18.91 28.42
N GLY A 29 4.47 -18.29 29.24
CA GLY A 29 4.69 -18.74 30.62
C GLY A 29 5.69 -17.88 31.38
N SER A 30 6.05 -18.33 32.58
CA SER A 30 7.04 -17.65 33.43
C SER A 30 8.48 -18.05 33.09
N ASP A 31 8.69 -19.14 32.33
CA ASP A 31 10.02 -19.63 31.98
C ASP A 31 10.71 -18.73 30.94
N PRO A 32 12.00 -18.40 31.10
CA PRO A 32 12.74 -17.58 30.14
C PRO A 32 12.89 -18.17 28.73
N SER A 33 12.64 -19.48 28.57
CA SER A 33 12.65 -20.15 27.27
C SER A 33 11.35 -19.94 26.48
N CYS A 34 10.29 -19.44 27.13
CA CYS A 34 9.04 -19.14 26.44
C CYS A 34 9.20 -18.00 25.45
N ASP A 35 8.42 -18.05 24.36
CA ASP A 35 8.36 -16.95 23.38
C ASP A 35 7.77 -15.68 24.00
N ILE A 36 6.80 -15.86 24.90
CA ILE A 36 6.11 -14.80 25.63
C ILE A 36 6.31 -15.02 27.13
N ILE A 37 7.21 -14.22 27.70
CA ILE A 37 7.58 -14.33 29.12
C ILE A 37 6.69 -13.41 29.94
N LEU A 38 5.91 -13.98 30.86
CA LEU A 38 5.11 -13.27 31.85
C LEU A 38 5.57 -13.65 33.25
N SER A 39 6.35 -12.77 33.89
CA SER A 39 6.87 -13.00 35.24
C SER A 39 5.82 -12.67 36.31
N SER A 40 4.96 -13.64 36.64
CA SER A 40 3.96 -13.55 37.71
C SER A 40 3.92 -14.86 38.51
N PRO A 41 3.73 -14.83 39.85
CA PRO A 41 3.78 -16.03 40.70
C PRO A 41 2.64 -17.04 40.47
N ASP A 42 1.59 -16.63 39.77
CA ASP A 42 0.43 -17.44 39.38
C ASP A 42 0.46 -17.85 37.91
N ILE A 43 1.57 -17.63 37.20
CA ILE A 43 1.76 -18.12 35.83
C ILE A 43 2.71 -19.32 35.90
N LEU A 44 2.34 -20.41 35.24
CA LEU A 44 3.16 -21.63 35.20
C LEU A 44 4.42 -21.42 34.33
N PRO A 45 5.48 -22.22 34.51
CA PRO A 45 6.66 -22.20 33.65
C PRO A 45 6.31 -22.20 32.17
N GLN A 46 5.43 -23.12 31.76
CA GLN A 46 4.68 -23.08 30.51
C GLN A 46 3.21 -23.11 30.86
N HIS A 47 2.49 -22.05 30.49
CA HIS A 47 1.12 -21.82 30.95
C HIS A 47 0.12 -22.03 29.82
N VAL A 48 0.43 -21.50 28.64
CA VAL A 48 -0.46 -21.51 27.48
C VAL A 48 0.34 -21.72 26.20
N GLY A 49 -0.20 -22.53 25.30
CA GLY A 49 0.19 -22.62 23.90
C GLY A 49 -0.68 -21.71 23.03
N LEU A 50 -0.09 -21.00 22.08
CA LEU A 50 -0.79 -20.15 21.12
C LEU A 50 -0.37 -20.52 19.70
N LEU A 51 -1.33 -20.78 18.82
CA LEU A 51 -1.08 -21.10 17.43
C LEU A 51 -1.87 -20.16 16.52
N VAL A 52 -1.18 -19.45 15.63
CA VAL A 52 -1.84 -18.59 14.63
C VAL A 52 -2.08 -19.42 13.38
N MET A 53 -3.32 -19.48 12.94
CA MET A 53 -3.72 -20.30 11.79
C MET A 53 -4.96 -19.71 11.12
N ARG A 54 -5.37 -20.31 10.01
CA ARG A 54 -6.63 -19.96 9.36
C ARG A 54 -7.82 -20.46 10.19
N GLN A 55 -8.93 -19.74 10.16
CA GLN A 55 -10.12 -20.12 10.93
C GLN A 55 -10.61 -21.53 10.54
N SER A 56 -10.56 -21.86 9.25
CA SER A 56 -10.87 -23.20 8.75
C SER A 56 -9.99 -24.30 9.38
N GLU A 57 -8.69 -24.03 9.56
CA GLU A 57 -7.74 -24.93 10.21
C GLU A 57 -8.03 -25.03 11.72
N ALA A 58 -8.33 -23.91 12.38
CA ALA A 58 -8.63 -23.88 13.81
C ALA A 58 -9.89 -24.66 14.17
N ASN A 59 -10.92 -24.57 13.31
CA ASN A 59 -12.14 -25.35 13.49
C ASN A 59 -11.87 -26.84 13.35
N ALA A 60 -11.06 -27.26 12.38
CA ALA A 60 -10.67 -28.66 12.22
C ALA A 60 -9.88 -29.19 13.42
N GLU A 61 -8.98 -28.37 13.99
CA GLU A 61 -8.23 -28.70 15.20
C GLU A 61 -9.14 -28.82 16.44
N ALA A 62 -10.09 -27.89 16.60
CA ALA A 62 -11.08 -27.92 17.68
C ALA A 62 -11.97 -29.17 17.60
N GLU A 63 -12.44 -29.53 16.40
CA GLU A 63 -13.22 -30.75 16.16
C GLU A 63 -12.43 -32.00 16.50
N ALA A 64 -11.15 -32.07 16.11
CA ALA A 64 -10.27 -33.19 16.43
C ALA A 64 -10.02 -33.32 17.95
N ALA A 65 -9.98 -32.20 18.68
CA ALA A 65 -9.84 -32.15 20.14
C ALA A 65 -11.16 -32.39 20.91
N GLY A 66 -12.30 -32.52 20.21
CA GLY A 66 -13.61 -32.77 20.82
C GLY A 66 -14.32 -31.53 21.39
N GLY A 67 -13.92 -30.33 20.97
CA GLY A 67 -14.57 -29.06 21.33
C GLY A 67 -15.70 -28.66 20.37
N GLU A 68 -16.67 -27.89 20.86
CA GLU A 68 -17.68 -27.24 19.99
C GLU A 68 -17.09 -25.95 19.40
N GLY A 69 -16.87 -25.93 18.08
CA GLY A 69 -16.45 -24.73 17.37
C GLY A 69 -17.57 -23.68 17.33
N VAL A 70 -17.30 -22.47 17.82
CA VAL A 70 -18.22 -21.33 17.68
C VAL A 70 -17.92 -20.60 16.38
N TYR A 71 -18.81 -20.73 15.41
CA TYR A 71 -18.74 -20.02 14.13
C TYR A 71 -19.33 -18.61 14.31
N LEU A 72 -18.55 -17.58 14.02
CA LEU A 72 -19.04 -16.20 13.88
C LEU A 72 -19.20 -15.91 12.39
N ASP A 73 -20.42 -15.58 11.97
CA ASP A 73 -20.72 -15.25 10.58
C ASP A 73 -19.85 -14.06 10.10
N PRO A 74 -19.29 -14.12 8.89
CA PRO A 74 -18.57 -13.00 8.32
C PRO A 74 -19.52 -11.83 8.03
N PRO A 75 -19.07 -10.57 8.21
CA PRO A 75 -19.88 -9.40 7.87
C PRO A 75 -20.14 -9.32 6.36
N GLU A 76 -21.40 -9.07 5.97
CA GLU A 76 -21.79 -8.82 4.58
C GLU A 76 -21.34 -7.42 4.13
N GLY A 77 -20.57 -7.32 3.02
CA GLY A 77 -20.19 -6.03 2.43
C GLY A 77 -19.44 -6.14 1.09
N ASP A 78 -19.52 -5.08 0.28
CA ASP A 78 -18.95 -4.97 -1.09
C ASP A 78 -17.43 -4.62 -1.12
N GLY A 79 -16.65 -5.02 -0.13
CA GLY A 79 -15.22 -4.69 -0.01
C GLY A 79 -14.36 -5.93 0.19
N LEU A 80 -13.03 -5.76 0.22
CA LEU A 80 -12.14 -6.89 0.51
C LEU A 80 -12.32 -7.33 1.97
N GLY A 81 -13.16 -8.34 2.18
CA GLY A 81 -13.28 -9.09 3.43
C GLY A 81 -12.52 -10.42 3.33
N GLU A 82 -11.90 -10.85 4.43
CA GLU A 82 -11.16 -12.12 4.47
C GLU A 82 -12.16 -13.27 4.69
N GLN A 83 -12.33 -14.15 3.70
CA GLN A 83 -13.29 -15.28 3.76
C GLN A 83 -12.91 -16.32 4.82
N ASP A 84 -11.61 -16.48 5.06
CA ASP A 84 -11.03 -17.42 6.02
C ASP A 84 -9.96 -16.67 6.82
N PRO A 85 -10.40 -15.88 7.81
CA PRO A 85 -9.53 -14.97 8.54
C PRO A 85 -8.51 -15.72 9.37
N LEU A 86 -7.42 -15.03 9.71
CA LEU A 86 -6.52 -15.55 10.72
C LEU A 86 -7.18 -15.46 12.11
N VAL A 87 -6.93 -16.49 12.90
CA VAL A 87 -7.34 -16.58 14.30
C VAL A 87 -6.15 -17.04 15.15
N VAL A 88 -6.29 -16.90 16.47
CA VAL A 88 -5.35 -17.49 17.43
C VAL A 88 -6.03 -18.65 18.14
N PHE A 89 -5.51 -19.85 17.97
CA PHE A 89 -5.91 -21.02 18.74
C PHE A 89 -5.11 -21.05 20.04
N LEU A 90 -5.81 -20.92 21.17
CA LEU A 90 -5.24 -20.91 22.51
C LEU A 90 -5.48 -22.26 23.18
N THR A 91 -4.44 -22.85 23.75
CA THR A 91 -4.53 -24.08 24.54
C THR A 91 -3.95 -23.86 25.93
N VAL A 92 -4.70 -24.17 26.98
CA VAL A 92 -4.22 -24.09 28.37
C VAL A 92 -3.47 -25.38 28.68
N LEU A 93 -2.20 -25.27 29.06
CA LEU A 93 -1.35 -26.43 29.29
C LEU A 93 -1.64 -27.05 30.67
N GLU A 94 -1.61 -28.38 30.74
CA GLU A 94 -1.71 -29.09 32.01
C GLU A 94 -0.46 -28.84 32.85
N PRO A 95 -0.59 -28.60 34.17
CA PRO A 95 0.56 -28.44 35.05
C PRO A 95 1.37 -29.74 35.09
N GLU A 96 2.70 -29.62 35.03
CA GLU A 96 3.59 -30.76 35.21
C GLU A 96 3.38 -31.44 36.57
N GLU A 97 3.52 -32.77 36.63
CA GLU A 97 3.37 -33.53 37.87
C GLU A 97 4.25 -32.94 38.99
N GLY A 98 3.62 -32.54 40.10
CA GLY A 98 4.31 -32.00 41.26
C GLY A 98 4.52 -30.48 41.25
N THR A 99 4.04 -29.76 40.24
CA THR A 99 3.96 -28.29 40.26
C THR A 99 2.66 -27.81 40.93
N ALA A 100 2.69 -26.60 41.51
CA ALA A 100 1.48 -25.99 42.06
C ALA A 100 0.49 -25.67 40.91
N ALA A 101 -0.81 -25.73 41.19
CA ALA A 101 -1.81 -25.30 40.22
C ALA A 101 -1.54 -23.86 39.78
N GLY A 102 -1.48 -23.64 38.47
CA GLY A 102 -1.37 -22.31 37.88
C GLY A 102 -2.60 -21.46 38.16
N GLY A 103 -2.47 -20.16 37.91
CA GLY A 103 -3.59 -19.25 37.81
C GLY A 103 -4.56 -19.66 36.72
N VAL A 104 -5.79 -19.17 36.82
CA VAL A 104 -6.86 -19.48 35.86
C VAL A 104 -6.66 -18.67 34.58
N VAL A 105 -7.07 -19.24 33.44
CA VAL A 105 -7.12 -18.54 32.15
C VAL A 105 -8.57 -18.18 31.83
N TYR A 106 -8.83 -16.90 31.62
CA TYR A 106 -10.13 -16.40 31.17
C TYR A 106 -10.03 -15.82 29.76
N VAL A 107 -11.05 -16.06 28.94
CA VAL A 107 -11.24 -15.41 27.64
C VAL A 107 -12.62 -14.76 27.64
N GLY A 108 -12.63 -13.43 27.65
CA GLY A 108 -13.81 -12.66 28.06
C GLY A 108 -14.30 -13.12 29.44
N ASP A 109 -15.55 -13.59 29.49
CA ASP A 109 -16.17 -14.12 30.72
C ASP A 109 -16.06 -15.65 30.87
N THR A 110 -15.35 -16.34 29.95
CA THR A 110 -15.27 -17.80 29.91
C THR A 110 -13.97 -18.30 30.52
N GLU A 111 -14.07 -19.20 31.51
CA GLU A 111 -12.93 -19.94 32.05
C GLU A 111 -12.52 -21.07 31.11
N VAL A 112 -11.25 -21.14 30.73
CA VAL A 112 -10.70 -22.22 29.92
C VAL A 112 -9.97 -23.20 30.86
N PRO A 113 -10.43 -24.44 31.02
CA PRO A 113 -9.83 -25.40 31.93
C PRO A 113 -8.45 -25.86 31.41
N PRO A 114 -7.56 -26.39 32.29
CA PRO A 114 -6.35 -27.07 31.86
C PRO A 114 -6.64 -28.19 30.84
N GLY A 115 -5.85 -28.25 29.77
CA GLY A 115 -6.07 -29.13 28.62
C GLY A 115 -7.17 -28.64 27.66
N GLY A 116 -7.90 -27.59 28.01
CA GLY A 116 -8.90 -26.96 27.16
C GLY A 116 -8.32 -26.01 26.12
N SER A 117 -9.05 -25.81 25.03
CA SER A 117 -8.67 -24.91 23.95
C SER A 117 -9.82 -23.99 23.53
N ILE A 118 -9.48 -22.85 22.93
CA ILE A 118 -10.44 -21.84 22.46
C ILE A 118 -9.86 -21.03 21.29
N ILE A 119 -10.73 -20.61 20.38
CA ILE A 119 -10.39 -19.78 19.21
C ILE A 119 -10.58 -18.30 19.57
N LEU A 120 -9.58 -17.48 19.32
CA LEU A 120 -9.59 -16.03 19.55
C LEU A 120 -9.59 -15.28 18.21
N THR A 121 -10.46 -14.27 18.10
CA THR A 121 -10.56 -13.36 16.95
C THR A 121 -10.04 -11.95 17.29
N ASP A 122 -10.00 -11.04 16.31
CA ASP A 122 -9.66 -9.64 16.55
C ASP A 122 -10.53 -9.02 17.67
N GLY A 123 -9.89 -8.27 18.57
CA GLY A 123 -10.52 -7.63 19.72
C GLY A 123 -10.77 -8.54 20.92
N THR A 124 -10.43 -9.83 20.86
CA THR A 124 -10.66 -10.75 21.98
C THR A 124 -9.75 -10.43 23.16
N GLU A 125 -10.33 -10.33 24.35
CA GLU A 125 -9.61 -10.16 25.62
C GLU A 125 -9.32 -11.52 26.26
N ALA A 126 -8.09 -11.71 26.73
CA ALA A 126 -7.69 -12.86 27.52
C ALA A 126 -6.96 -12.41 28.80
N GLN A 127 -7.18 -13.13 29.88
CA GLN A 127 -6.53 -12.93 31.16
C GLN A 127 -5.80 -14.20 31.58
N PHE A 128 -4.50 -14.08 31.83
CA PHE A 128 -3.63 -15.15 32.33
C PHE A 128 -3.32 -14.89 33.80
N GLY A 129 -3.83 -15.74 34.69
CA GLY A 129 -3.75 -15.52 36.13
C GLY A 129 -4.47 -14.24 36.56
N ALA A 130 -4.06 -13.67 37.70
CA ALA A 130 -4.68 -12.50 38.30
C ALA A 130 -4.18 -11.17 37.73
N SER A 131 -3.06 -11.15 37.01
CA SER A 131 -2.30 -9.92 36.74
C SER A 131 -2.05 -9.60 35.27
N ALA A 132 -2.20 -10.56 34.34
CA ALA A 132 -1.87 -10.37 32.94
C ALA A 132 -3.11 -10.41 32.05
N ALA A 133 -3.79 -9.27 31.90
CA ALA A 133 -4.85 -9.09 30.92
C ALA A 133 -4.31 -8.48 29.61
N VAL A 134 -4.71 -9.06 28.48
CA VAL A 134 -4.29 -8.68 27.13
C VAL A 134 -5.46 -8.67 26.14
N VAL A 135 -5.30 -7.92 25.06
CA VAL A 135 -6.18 -7.95 23.86
C VAL A 135 -5.38 -8.46 22.68
N PHE A 136 -6.03 -9.29 21.86
CA PHE A 136 -5.53 -9.76 20.58
C PHE A 136 -6.01 -8.85 19.46
N HIS A 137 -5.08 -8.24 18.73
CA HIS A 137 -5.36 -7.33 17.64
C HIS A 137 -4.92 -7.91 16.31
N PHE A 138 -5.86 -8.18 15.40
CA PHE A 138 -5.54 -8.52 14.03
C PHE A 138 -4.99 -7.29 13.30
N ARG A 139 -3.84 -7.47 12.66
CA ARG A 139 -3.16 -6.47 11.85
C ARG A 139 -2.80 -7.13 10.51
N PRO A 140 -3.62 -6.92 9.47
CA PRO A 140 -3.42 -7.59 8.18
C PRO A 140 -2.18 -7.02 7.48
N LEU A 141 -1.40 -7.92 6.87
CA LEU A 141 -0.47 -7.56 5.82
C LEU A 141 -1.16 -7.89 4.51
N VAL A 142 -1.58 -6.85 3.78
CA VAL A 142 -2.27 -7.04 2.50
C VAL A 142 -1.22 -7.20 1.41
N VAL A 143 -1.31 -8.27 0.64
CA VAL A 143 -0.38 -8.58 -0.44
C VAL A 143 -1.13 -8.81 -1.73
N CYS A 144 -0.70 -8.14 -2.79
CA CYS A 144 -1.09 -8.39 -4.17
C CYS A 144 0.14 -8.84 -4.94
N VAL A 145 -0.03 -9.77 -5.88
CA VAL A 145 1.02 -10.20 -6.82
C VAL A 145 0.54 -9.83 -8.22
N ASP A 146 1.37 -9.14 -8.98
CA ASP A 146 1.03 -8.80 -10.36
C ASP A 146 1.00 -10.07 -11.22
N SER A 147 -0.17 -10.48 -11.71
CA SER A 147 -0.26 -11.69 -12.54
C SER A 147 0.36 -11.53 -13.93
N ASP A 148 0.50 -10.31 -14.43
CA ASP A 148 0.91 -10.02 -15.81
C ASP A 148 2.44 -10.01 -15.96
N LEU A 149 3.15 -9.75 -14.86
CA LEU A 149 4.62 -9.70 -14.82
C LEU A 149 5.29 -11.03 -14.44
N PHE A 150 4.50 -12.01 -13.98
CA PHE A 150 4.98 -13.35 -13.64
C PHE A 150 4.38 -14.39 -14.59
N HIS A 151 4.96 -15.59 -14.60
CA HIS A 151 4.26 -16.74 -15.17
C HIS A 151 2.98 -17.00 -14.35
N PRO A 152 1.81 -17.30 -14.97
CA PRO A 152 0.54 -17.45 -14.23
C PRO A 152 0.61 -18.42 -13.04
N ASP A 153 1.26 -19.57 -13.24
CA ASP A 153 1.45 -20.56 -12.17
C ASP A 153 2.32 -20.00 -11.02
N GLN A 154 3.33 -19.21 -11.34
CA GLN A 154 4.25 -18.62 -10.36
C GLN A 154 3.55 -17.53 -9.53
N ALA A 155 2.72 -16.69 -10.15
CA ALA A 155 1.94 -15.68 -9.44
C ALA A 155 0.99 -16.35 -8.44
N GLN A 156 0.28 -17.40 -8.87
CA GLN A 156 -0.62 -18.17 -8.02
C GLN A 156 0.11 -18.87 -6.89
N ASP A 157 1.28 -19.45 -7.16
CA ASP A 157 2.14 -20.07 -6.14
C ASP A 157 2.56 -19.07 -5.07
N TYR A 158 2.93 -17.83 -5.45
CA TYR A 158 3.23 -16.77 -4.49
C TYR A 158 2.00 -16.37 -3.67
N LEU A 159 0.85 -16.17 -4.30
CA LEU A 159 -0.40 -15.85 -3.58
C LEU A 159 -0.74 -16.95 -2.57
N ASN A 160 -0.69 -18.22 -2.98
CA ASN A 160 -0.94 -19.36 -2.11
C ASN A 160 0.07 -19.43 -0.95
N LEU A 161 1.35 -19.18 -1.24
CA LEU A 161 2.41 -19.17 -0.23
C LEU A 161 2.20 -18.05 0.79
N PHE A 162 1.94 -16.82 0.34
CA PHE A 162 1.70 -15.68 1.23
C PHE A 162 0.44 -15.88 2.06
N TYR A 163 -0.62 -16.43 1.45
CA TYR A 163 -1.82 -16.83 2.18
C TYR A 163 -1.51 -17.82 3.30
N ARG A 164 -0.73 -18.87 3.04
CA ARG A 164 -0.33 -19.84 4.08
C ARG A 164 0.55 -19.25 5.17
N LEU A 165 1.36 -18.24 4.85
CA LEU A 165 2.16 -17.51 5.86
C LEU A 165 1.31 -16.55 6.71
N GLY A 166 0.05 -16.32 6.34
CA GLY A 166 -0.87 -15.45 7.06
C GLY A 166 -0.91 -14.01 6.54
N ALA A 167 -0.63 -13.79 5.25
CA ALA A 167 -0.97 -12.55 4.57
C ALA A 167 -2.45 -12.56 4.17
N THR A 168 -3.07 -11.39 4.12
CA THR A 168 -4.37 -11.20 3.46
C THR A 168 -4.08 -10.93 1.99
N VAL A 169 -4.49 -11.84 1.10
CA VAL A 169 -4.16 -11.73 -0.32
C VAL A 169 -5.28 -11.04 -1.09
N CYS A 170 -4.91 -10.23 -2.08
CA CYS A 170 -5.86 -9.61 -3.00
C CYS A 170 -5.37 -9.74 -4.45
N GLU A 171 -6.29 -9.97 -5.37
CA GLU A 171 -5.98 -10.12 -6.79
C GLU A 171 -5.56 -8.78 -7.41
N VAL A 172 -6.27 -7.69 -7.06
CA VAL A 172 -6.04 -6.35 -7.60
C VAL A 172 -5.83 -5.35 -6.45
N PRO A 173 -4.87 -4.42 -6.56
CA PRO A 173 -4.68 -3.40 -5.53
C PRO A 173 -5.93 -2.53 -5.35
N THR A 174 -6.33 -2.28 -4.12
CA THR A 174 -7.58 -1.56 -3.80
C THR A 174 -7.46 -0.73 -2.51
N LEU A 175 -8.21 0.37 -2.45
CA LEU A 175 -8.42 1.16 -1.24
C LEU A 175 -9.64 0.71 -0.43
N ASN A 176 -10.55 -0.08 -1.04
CA ASN A 176 -11.77 -0.54 -0.39
C ASN A 176 -11.50 -1.81 0.42
N LEU A 177 -10.89 -1.63 1.59
CA LEU A 177 -10.53 -2.70 2.52
C LEU A 177 -11.57 -2.77 3.65
N GLN A 178 -12.24 -3.91 3.81
CA GLN A 178 -13.12 -4.19 4.96
C GLN A 178 -12.32 -4.95 6.03
N LEU A 179 -11.18 -4.37 6.40
CA LEU A 179 -10.21 -4.99 7.28
C LEU A 179 -9.80 -3.99 8.38
N PRO A 180 -9.34 -4.48 9.56
CA PRO A 180 -8.65 -3.64 10.53
C PRO A 180 -7.45 -2.94 9.89
N THR A 181 -6.98 -1.86 10.52
CA THR A 181 -5.89 -1.05 9.99
C THR A 181 -4.67 -1.93 9.60
N PRO A 182 -4.32 -1.99 8.30
CA PRO A 182 -3.28 -2.88 7.83
C PRO A 182 -1.91 -2.41 8.31
N ILE A 183 -1.04 -3.39 8.58
CA ILE A 183 0.37 -3.13 8.90
C ILE A 183 1.17 -2.73 7.65
N GLY A 184 0.65 -3.09 6.47
CA GLY A 184 1.23 -2.74 5.19
C GLY A 184 0.35 -3.20 4.03
N LEU A 185 0.44 -2.45 2.93
CA LEU A 185 -0.13 -2.79 1.63
C LEU A 185 1.04 -3.03 0.68
N LEU A 186 1.22 -4.25 0.21
CA LEU A 186 2.37 -4.65 -0.61
C LEU A 186 1.89 -5.10 -1.99
N HIS A 187 2.53 -4.60 -3.04
CA HIS A 187 2.35 -5.08 -4.40
C HIS A 187 3.66 -5.71 -4.89
N CYS A 188 3.60 -6.99 -5.21
CA CYS A 188 4.76 -7.80 -5.54
C CYS A 188 5.01 -7.84 -7.05
N VAL A 189 6.20 -7.41 -7.45
CA VAL A 189 6.69 -7.46 -8.84
C VAL A 189 8.18 -7.85 -8.87
N GLU A 190 8.64 -8.47 -9.97
CA GLU A 190 10.07 -8.69 -10.19
C GLU A 190 10.78 -7.42 -10.68
N GLU A 191 10.12 -6.70 -11.59
CA GLU A 191 10.58 -5.46 -12.22
C GLU A 191 9.42 -4.48 -12.28
N LEU A 192 9.61 -3.27 -11.79
CA LEU A 192 8.60 -2.22 -11.74
C LEU A 192 8.42 -1.60 -13.13
N SER A 193 7.19 -1.54 -13.61
CA SER A 193 6.83 -0.96 -14.91
C SER A 193 5.60 -0.04 -14.81
N ASP A 194 5.22 0.62 -15.90
CA ASP A 194 4.03 1.46 -15.94
C ASP A 194 2.76 0.68 -16.29
N ASP A 195 2.70 -0.62 -16.01
CA ASP A 195 1.51 -1.43 -16.19
C ASP A 195 0.34 -0.96 -15.31
N LEU A 196 -0.87 -1.38 -15.68
CA LEU A 196 -2.11 -0.95 -15.02
C LEU A 196 -2.12 -1.29 -13.52
N SER A 197 -1.70 -2.50 -13.16
CA SER A 197 -1.71 -3.00 -11.79
C SER A 197 -0.75 -2.22 -10.90
N THR A 198 0.48 -1.96 -11.37
CA THR A 198 1.49 -1.16 -10.67
C THR A 198 1.04 0.29 -10.53
N VAL A 199 0.44 0.88 -11.57
CA VAL A 199 -0.07 2.25 -11.54
C VAL A 199 -1.20 2.39 -10.51
N ILE A 200 -2.13 1.43 -10.45
CA ILE A 200 -3.18 1.40 -9.43
C ILE A 200 -2.58 1.15 -8.04
N ALA A 201 -1.63 0.22 -7.89
CA ALA A 201 -0.95 -0.04 -6.64
C ALA A 201 -0.32 1.24 -6.06
N LEU A 202 0.37 2.01 -6.91
CA LEU A 202 0.94 3.29 -6.51
C LEU A 202 -0.16 4.29 -6.12
N ALA A 203 -1.25 4.42 -6.87
CA ALA A 203 -2.34 5.34 -6.49
C ALA A 203 -2.99 4.95 -5.15
N CYS A 204 -3.22 3.65 -4.92
CA CYS A 204 -3.74 3.09 -3.67
C CYS A 204 -2.74 3.13 -2.49
N GLY A 205 -1.50 3.61 -2.71
CA GLY A 205 -0.48 3.69 -1.66
C GLY A 205 0.17 2.37 -1.27
N TYR A 206 0.08 1.35 -2.12
CA TYR A 206 0.84 0.12 -1.94
C TYR A 206 2.33 0.40 -2.10
N THR A 207 3.12 -0.31 -1.30
CA THR A 207 4.57 -0.34 -1.43
C THR A 207 4.94 -1.43 -2.42
N ILE A 208 5.71 -1.07 -3.45
CA ILE A 208 6.15 -2.04 -4.46
C ILE A 208 7.36 -2.79 -3.93
N VAL A 209 7.31 -4.13 -3.94
CA VAL A 209 8.36 -4.98 -3.38
C VAL A 209 8.59 -6.22 -4.24
N GLN A 210 9.73 -6.89 -4.07
CA GLN A 210 9.92 -8.22 -4.63
C GLN A 210 9.26 -9.29 -3.72
N PRO A 211 8.84 -10.45 -4.25
CA PRO A 211 8.26 -11.53 -3.44
C PRO A 211 9.14 -11.95 -2.24
N THR A 212 10.47 -11.93 -2.41
CA THR A 212 11.42 -12.27 -1.33
C THR A 212 11.32 -11.34 -0.12
N TYR A 213 10.90 -10.09 -0.31
CA TYR A 213 10.69 -9.14 0.78
C TYR A 213 9.64 -9.67 1.77
N VAL A 214 8.52 -10.19 1.25
CA VAL A 214 7.42 -10.72 2.07
C VAL A 214 7.88 -11.96 2.83
N LEU A 215 8.63 -12.85 2.17
CA LEU A 215 9.17 -14.06 2.78
C LEU A 215 10.15 -13.75 3.92
N GLU A 216 11.09 -12.83 3.69
CA GLU A 216 12.05 -12.41 4.70
C GLU A 216 11.37 -11.71 5.89
N TRP A 217 10.29 -10.96 5.64
CA TRP A 217 9.50 -10.34 6.70
C TRP A 217 8.83 -11.38 7.60
N PHE A 218 8.11 -12.36 7.03
CA PHE A 218 7.52 -13.45 7.83
C PHE A 218 8.59 -14.27 8.57
N ALA A 219 9.72 -14.56 7.92
CA ALA A 219 10.81 -15.28 8.56
C ALA A 219 11.42 -14.52 9.75
N ALA A 220 11.59 -13.19 9.65
CA ALA A 220 12.09 -12.36 10.74
C ALA A 220 11.12 -12.34 11.94
N LEU A 221 9.82 -12.26 11.66
CA LEU A 221 8.77 -12.26 12.70
C LEU A 221 8.62 -13.59 13.39
N ALA A 222 8.67 -14.69 12.63
CA ALA A 222 8.58 -16.04 13.19
C ALA A 222 9.72 -16.36 14.16
N GLN A 223 10.86 -15.68 14.04
CA GLN A 223 12.02 -15.89 14.94
C GLN A 223 11.93 -15.10 16.26
N LYS A 224 11.14 -14.02 16.32
CA LYS A 224 11.13 -13.12 17.49
C LYS A 224 9.76 -12.51 17.75
N ALA A 225 8.92 -13.24 18.50
CA ALA A 225 7.60 -12.78 18.91
C ALA A 225 7.62 -11.47 19.70
N SER A 226 8.61 -11.31 20.59
CA SER A 226 8.71 -10.21 21.56
C SER A 226 9.44 -8.96 21.06
N SER A 227 9.92 -8.97 19.80
CA SER A 227 10.68 -7.86 19.26
C SER A 227 9.76 -6.81 18.64
N PRO A 228 9.96 -5.52 18.98
CA PRO A 228 9.30 -4.46 18.26
C PRO A 228 9.62 -4.54 16.77
N LEU A 229 8.65 -4.29 15.88
CA LEU A 229 8.84 -4.33 14.43
C LEU A 229 10.05 -3.48 13.99
N SER A 230 10.22 -2.32 14.64
CA SER A 230 11.32 -1.39 14.41
C SER A 230 12.72 -1.93 14.74
N VAL A 231 12.82 -3.08 15.44
CA VAL A 231 14.07 -3.70 15.87
C VAL A 231 14.38 -4.97 15.06
N LEU A 232 13.44 -5.44 14.23
CA LEU A 232 13.69 -6.53 13.31
C LEU A 232 14.72 -6.11 12.25
N PRO A 233 15.52 -7.05 11.72
CA PRO A 233 16.43 -6.73 10.63
C PRO A 233 15.62 -6.42 9.36
N PRO A 234 15.90 -5.33 8.63
CA PRO A 234 15.24 -5.06 7.36
C PRO A 234 15.54 -6.19 6.36
N PRO A 235 14.60 -6.50 5.44
CA PRO A 235 14.86 -7.41 4.34
C PRO A 235 16.10 -7.01 3.55
N ARG A 236 16.89 -8.01 3.14
CA ARG A 236 18.18 -7.88 2.45
C ARG A 236 18.03 -7.22 1.08
N ARG A 237 16.88 -7.39 0.44
CA ARG A 237 16.53 -6.81 -0.86
C ARG A 237 15.23 -6.05 -0.74
N PHE A 238 15.35 -4.74 -0.55
CA PHE A 238 14.22 -3.80 -0.51
C PHE A 238 14.08 -3.02 -1.83
N GLU A 239 15.02 -3.19 -2.75
CA GLU A 239 15.07 -2.48 -4.02
C GLU A 239 14.35 -3.28 -5.11
N VAL A 240 13.53 -2.58 -5.91
CA VAL A 240 12.88 -3.14 -7.10
C VAL A 240 13.46 -2.45 -8.34
N PRO A 241 14.01 -3.18 -9.32
CA PRO A 241 14.51 -2.56 -10.54
C PRO A 241 13.35 -1.92 -11.32
N ILE A 242 13.56 -0.71 -11.86
CA ILE A 242 12.58 -0.02 -12.69
C ILE A 242 12.91 -0.27 -14.15
N ARG A 243 11.95 -0.82 -14.91
CA ARG A 243 12.03 -0.85 -16.36
C ARG A 243 11.71 0.53 -16.91
N THR A 244 12.72 1.30 -17.28
CA THR A 244 12.49 2.58 -17.98
C THR A 244 12.71 2.42 -19.48
N VAL A 245 11.75 2.86 -20.29
CA VAL A 245 11.88 2.91 -21.76
C VAL A 245 12.93 3.93 -22.21
N VAL A 246 13.23 4.92 -21.36
CA VAL A 246 13.97 6.15 -21.73
C VAL A 246 15.45 6.12 -21.30
N ASN A 247 15.89 5.22 -20.42
CA ASN A 247 17.27 5.16 -19.93
C ASN A 247 17.77 3.73 -19.70
N ALA A 248 19.00 3.44 -20.16
CA ALA A 248 19.67 2.15 -19.97
C ALA A 248 20.35 1.99 -18.59
N ALA A 249 20.28 3.01 -17.73
CA ALA A 249 20.76 2.92 -16.37
C ALA A 249 19.69 2.22 -15.51
N THR A 250 20.08 1.15 -14.79
CA THR A 250 19.21 0.46 -13.84
C THR A 250 18.89 1.41 -12.69
N VAL A 251 17.75 2.10 -12.77
CA VAL A 251 17.22 2.88 -11.65
C VAL A 251 16.48 1.90 -10.75
N THR A 252 16.76 1.93 -9.44
CA THR A 252 16.05 1.11 -8.47
C THR A 252 15.04 1.95 -7.70
N TYR A 253 13.84 1.40 -7.57
CA TYR A 253 12.82 1.89 -6.66
C TYR A 253 13.21 1.46 -5.25
N THR A 254 13.43 2.46 -4.39
CA THR A 254 13.92 2.26 -3.01
C THR A 254 12.85 2.47 -1.96
N ARG A 255 11.58 2.74 -2.36
CA ARG A 255 10.36 2.99 -1.55
C ARG A 255 9.96 4.48 -1.39
N PRO A 256 8.77 4.89 -1.86
CA PRO A 256 7.98 6.01 -1.40
C PRO A 256 7.00 5.46 -0.37
N GLU A 257 7.43 5.30 0.88
CA GLU A 257 6.46 4.96 1.92
C GLU A 257 5.55 6.16 2.17
N THR A 258 4.32 5.89 2.60
CA THR A 258 3.36 6.91 3.03
C THR A 258 3.80 7.48 4.38
N ASP A 259 3.84 8.82 4.50
CA ASP A 259 4.12 9.51 5.77
C ASP A 259 3.08 9.22 6.88
N SER A 260 2.03 8.46 6.54
CA SER A 260 0.83 8.21 7.34
C SER A 260 0.61 6.75 7.73
N ALA A 261 1.51 5.82 7.36
CA ALA A 261 1.38 4.44 7.82
C ALA A 261 1.61 4.39 9.35
N PRO A 262 0.65 3.91 10.16
CA PRO A 262 0.82 3.85 11.62
C PRO A 262 1.93 2.88 12.04
N PHE A 263 2.32 1.97 11.13
CA PHE A 263 3.38 0.99 11.33
C PHE A 263 4.26 0.90 10.07
N SER A 264 5.13 1.88 9.84
CA SER A 264 6.25 1.66 8.92
C SER A 264 7.07 0.48 9.45
N LEU A 265 7.05 -0.64 8.73
CA LEU A 265 7.77 -1.87 9.12
C LEU A 265 9.27 -1.61 9.29
N TYR A 266 9.81 -0.61 8.57
CA TYR A 266 11.18 -0.12 8.70
C TYR A 266 11.21 1.40 8.43
N PRO A 267 11.20 2.27 9.47
CA PRO A 267 11.15 3.71 9.26
C PRO A 267 12.41 4.24 8.58
N ILE A 268 12.25 5.10 7.57
CA ILE A 268 13.34 5.91 7.01
C ILE A 268 13.69 7.03 8.01
N PRO A 269 14.97 7.38 8.22
CA PRO A 269 15.38 8.49 9.07
C PRO A 269 14.69 9.82 8.70
N SER A 270 14.01 10.40 9.71
CA SER A 270 12.96 11.43 9.68
C SER A 270 13.27 12.85 9.15
N THR A 271 14.33 13.11 8.38
CA THR A 271 14.67 14.52 8.04
C THR A 271 13.86 15.14 6.87
N ALA A 272 12.93 14.39 6.26
CA ALA A 272 12.15 14.88 5.13
C ALA A 272 10.65 14.52 5.19
N VAL A 273 10.05 14.43 6.39
CA VAL A 273 8.60 14.25 6.55
C VAL A 273 7.88 15.49 6.02
N LYS A 274 7.33 15.39 4.80
CA LYS A 274 6.36 16.36 4.28
C LYS A 274 5.08 15.59 4.11
N SER A 275 4.09 15.81 4.97
CA SER A 275 2.71 15.30 4.81
C SER A 275 2.26 15.46 3.36
N ARG A 276 2.33 14.39 2.57
CA ARG A 276 1.86 14.33 1.17
C ARG A 276 0.90 13.17 1.07
N SER A 277 -0.40 13.46 1.09
CA SER A 277 -1.41 12.44 0.84
C SER A 277 -1.38 12.03 -0.64
N ARG A 278 -1.40 10.72 -0.90
CA ARG A 278 -1.53 10.18 -2.26
C ARG A 278 -2.93 10.42 -2.84
N GLU A 279 -3.94 10.44 -1.97
CA GLU A 279 -5.34 10.72 -2.34
C GLU A 279 -5.55 12.16 -2.82
N SER A 280 -4.63 13.06 -2.46
CA SER A 280 -4.65 14.46 -2.88
C SER A 280 -3.51 14.80 -3.85
N LEU A 281 -2.81 13.81 -4.42
CA LEU A 281 -1.66 14.02 -5.29
C LEU A 281 -2.02 14.87 -6.52
N PHE A 282 -3.22 14.66 -7.04
CA PHE A 282 -3.77 15.32 -8.22
C PHE A 282 -4.97 16.20 -7.90
N GLU A 283 -5.14 16.58 -6.63
CA GLU A 283 -6.25 17.43 -6.20
C GLU A 283 -6.29 18.75 -7.00
N ASN A 284 -7.48 19.11 -7.46
CA ASN A 284 -7.72 20.29 -8.30
C ASN A 284 -7.00 20.26 -9.67
N GLN A 285 -6.51 19.10 -10.12
CA GLN A 285 -5.93 18.92 -11.45
C GLN A 285 -6.88 18.16 -12.38
N VAL A 286 -6.97 18.62 -13.62
CA VAL A 286 -7.74 18.01 -14.71
C VAL A 286 -6.78 17.43 -15.74
N PHE A 287 -6.95 16.16 -16.09
CA PHE A 287 -6.17 15.46 -17.09
C PHE A 287 -7.08 15.07 -18.25
N TYR A 288 -6.89 15.73 -19.39
CA TYR A 288 -7.51 15.34 -20.64
C TYR A 288 -6.65 14.30 -21.33
N PHE A 289 -7.11 13.04 -21.33
CA PHE A 289 -6.44 11.96 -22.04
C PHE A 289 -6.74 12.07 -23.52
N PHE A 290 -5.71 12.30 -24.31
CA PHE A 290 -5.84 12.41 -25.75
C PHE A 290 -5.91 11.04 -26.44
N THR A 291 -5.38 9.99 -25.81
CA THR A 291 -5.39 8.62 -26.34
C THR A 291 -6.10 7.66 -25.39
N GLU A 292 -6.84 6.71 -25.97
CA GLU A 292 -7.55 5.65 -25.22
C GLU A 292 -6.58 4.76 -24.43
N ALA A 293 -5.37 4.52 -24.96
CA ALA A 293 -4.35 3.72 -24.31
C ALA A 293 -3.89 4.34 -22.99
N ALA A 294 -3.62 5.66 -22.97
CA ALA A 294 -3.27 6.38 -21.75
C ALA A 294 -4.44 6.43 -20.76
N ALA A 295 -5.67 6.68 -21.26
CA ALA A 295 -6.88 6.71 -20.44
C ALA A 295 -7.13 5.36 -19.74
N ALA A 296 -7.06 4.26 -20.48
CA ALA A 296 -7.29 2.91 -19.94
C ALA A 296 -6.32 2.57 -18.81
N ARG A 297 -5.06 3.01 -18.93
CA ARG A 297 -3.99 2.73 -17.96
C ARG A 297 -4.05 3.62 -16.71
N TYR A 298 -4.32 4.92 -16.87
CA TYR A 298 -4.16 5.89 -15.78
C TYR A 298 -5.46 6.40 -15.16
N ARG A 299 -6.63 6.19 -15.78
CA ARG A 299 -7.90 6.79 -15.30
C ARG A 299 -8.18 6.52 -13.83
N LEU A 300 -8.03 5.26 -13.40
CA LEU A 300 -8.36 4.84 -12.04
C LEU A 300 -7.37 5.43 -11.04
N ALA A 301 -6.08 5.40 -11.39
CA ALA A 301 -5.03 5.98 -10.55
C ALA A 301 -5.19 7.50 -10.39
N VAL A 302 -5.53 8.22 -11.46
CA VAL A 302 -5.77 9.67 -11.38
C VAL A 302 -6.97 9.98 -10.49
N GLN A 303 -8.07 9.25 -10.65
CA GLN A 303 -9.28 9.42 -9.85
C GLN A 303 -9.05 9.10 -8.36
N GLN A 304 -8.35 8.00 -8.06
CA GLN A 304 -7.99 7.63 -6.68
C GLN A 304 -7.03 8.63 -6.03
N SER A 305 -6.23 9.33 -6.83
CA SER A 305 -5.34 10.40 -6.39
C SER A 305 -5.98 11.80 -6.40
N GLY A 306 -7.31 11.90 -6.51
CA GLY A 306 -8.07 13.14 -6.38
C GLY A 306 -8.12 14.02 -7.64
N GLY A 307 -7.63 13.50 -8.77
CA GLY A 307 -7.66 14.19 -10.06
C GLY A 307 -8.94 13.95 -10.84
N THR A 308 -9.24 14.86 -11.77
CA THR A 308 -10.36 14.74 -12.71
C THR A 308 -9.85 14.25 -14.06
N CYS A 309 -10.53 13.26 -14.65
CA CYS A 309 -10.21 12.72 -15.97
C CYS A 309 -11.23 13.23 -16.99
N VAL A 310 -10.77 13.68 -18.15
CA VAL A 310 -11.58 13.92 -19.35
C VAL A 310 -11.08 12.98 -20.44
N PHE A 311 -11.98 12.27 -21.11
CA PHE A 311 -11.63 11.18 -22.03
C PHE A 311 -11.53 11.65 -23.48
N PRO A 312 -10.87 10.89 -24.38
CA PRO A 312 -10.70 11.27 -25.79
C PRO A 312 -12.03 11.57 -26.51
N THR A 313 -13.10 10.89 -26.12
CA THR A 313 -14.45 11.06 -26.66
C THR A 313 -15.15 12.34 -26.19
N GLU A 314 -14.61 13.03 -25.18
CA GLU A 314 -15.21 14.17 -24.49
C GLU A 314 -14.54 15.50 -24.88
N LYS A 315 -14.15 15.65 -26.15
CA LYS A 315 -13.47 16.85 -26.67
C LYS A 315 -14.19 18.17 -26.30
N GLU A 316 -15.52 18.19 -26.38
CA GLU A 316 -16.31 19.39 -26.06
C GLU A 316 -16.25 19.77 -24.58
N GLU A 317 -16.22 18.77 -23.68
CA GLU A 317 -16.04 18.99 -22.25
C GLU A 317 -14.63 19.50 -21.95
N ALA A 318 -13.61 18.94 -22.60
CA ALA A 318 -12.24 19.43 -22.52
C ALA A 318 -12.16 20.92 -22.93
N LEU A 319 -12.78 21.31 -24.05
CA LEU A 319 -12.85 22.70 -24.50
C LEU A 319 -13.63 23.60 -23.54
N HIS A 320 -14.70 23.09 -22.93
CA HIS A 320 -15.46 23.82 -21.91
C HIS A 320 -14.58 24.12 -20.68
N ASN A 321 -13.86 23.12 -20.18
CA ASN A 321 -12.93 23.27 -19.05
C ASN A 321 -11.80 24.26 -19.37
N VAL A 322 -11.25 24.21 -20.60
CA VAL A 322 -10.28 25.20 -21.08
C VAL A 322 -10.86 26.62 -21.07
N ARG A 323 -12.10 26.80 -21.55
CA ARG A 323 -12.78 28.12 -21.53
C ARG A 323 -12.96 28.66 -20.11
N LEU A 324 -13.37 27.81 -19.16
CA LEU A 324 -13.52 28.20 -17.75
C LEU A 324 -12.19 28.69 -17.18
N LEU A 325 -11.09 27.98 -17.45
CA LEU A 325 -9.75 28.37 -17.02
C LEU A 325 -9.31 29.70 -17.65
N SER A 326 -9.61 29.92 -18.92
CA SER A 326 -9.31 31.19 -19.60
C SER A 326 -10.07 32.38 -19.00
N VAL A 327 -11.29 32.18 -18.51
CA VAL A 327 -12.09 33.24 -17.85
C VAL A 327 -11.49 33.61 -16.49
N GLU A 328 -11.05 32.64 -15.70
CA GLU A 328 -10.35 32.87 -14.42
C GLU A 328 -8.98 33.56 -14.60
N GLN A 329 -8.38 33.42 -15.79
CA GLN A 329 -7.09 34.03 -16.15
C GLN A 329 -7.20 35.48 -16.68
N THR A 330 -8.41 36.04 -16.80
CA THR A 330 -8.59 37.42 -17.26
C THR A 330 -8.00 38.39 -16.21
N PRO A 331 -6.99 39.21 -16.54
CA PRO A 331 -6.22 39.95 -15.54
C PRO A 331 -7.07 41.01 -14.84
N ALA A 332 -6.96 41.09 -13.51
CA ALA A 332 -7.26 42.31 -12.78
C ALA A 332 -6.38 43.46 -13.33
N PRO A 333 -6.88 44.71 -13.35
CA PRO A 333 -6.27 45.78 -14.14
C PRO A 333 -4.80 46.07 -13.79
N ALA A 334 -3.97 46.04 -14.84
CA ALA A 334 -2.70 46.73 -15.14
C ALA A 334 -1.45 46.61 -14.25
N ASP A 335 -1.49 46.18 -12.98
CA ASP A 335 -0.30 46.35 -12.08
C ASP A 335 0.41 45.06 -11.62
N ARG A 336 0.18 43.90 -12.25
CA ARG A 336 0.94 42.68 -11.96
C ARG A 336 1.81 42.25 -13.14
N GLN A 337 3.13 42.40 -12.98
CA GLN A 337 4.11 41.72 -13.83
C GLN A 337 3.83 40.21 -13.82
N PRO A 338 3.88 39.52 -14.98
CA PRO A 338 3.68 38.07 -15.06
C PRO A 338 4.94 37.38 -14.54
N THR A 339 5.05 37.16 -13.24
CA THR A 339 6.23 36.54 -12.62
C THR A 339 6.14 35.02 -12.44
N ASP A 340 5.09 34.33 -12.90
CA ASP A 340 5.09 32.87 -13.00
C ASP A 340 4.13 32.40 -14.11
N PRO A 341 4.51 31.42 -14.95
CA PRO A 341 3.62 30.90 -15.98
C PRO A 341 2.62 29.92 -15.34
N PHE A 342 1.40 30.42 -15.10
CA PHE A 342 0.14 29.70 -14.88
C PHE A 342 -0.09 28.93 -13.56
N PRO A 343 -1.29 29.04 -12.95
CA PRO A 343 -1.86 27.95 -12.17
C PRO A 343 -2.44 26.94 -13.18
N VAL A 344 -1.62 26.02 -13.69
CA VAL A 344 -2.11 25.05 -14.68
C VAL A 344 -2.87 23.95 -13.95
N ASN A 345 -4.20 24.04 -13.90
CA ASN A 345 -5.03 22.95 -13.39
C ASN A 345 -5.53 22.02 -14.51
N PHE A 346 -4.96 22.10 -15.72
CA PHE A 346 -5.39 21.31 -16.89
C PHE A 346 -4.21 20.85 -17.73
N TYR A 347 -4.10 19.55 -17.96
CA TYR A 347 -3.04 18.92 -18.74
C TYR A 347 -3.62 18.06 -19.86
N ILE A 348 -2.97 18.11 -21.01
CA ILE A 348 -3.23 17.17 -22.09
C ILE A 348 -2.25 16.00 -21.94
N VAL A 349 -2.77 14.79 -21.75
CA VAL A 349 -1.97 13.57 -21.57
C VAL A 349 -1.93 12.81 -22.87
N VAL A 350 -0.73 12.49 -23.34
CA VAL A 350 -0.48 11.64 -24.51
C VAL A 350 0.27 10.38 -24.10
N ASP A 351 0.03 9.27 -24.79
CA ASP A 351 0.82 8.06 -24.57
C ASP A 351 2.26 8.20 -25.11
N SER A 352 3.11 7.26 -24.72
CA SER A 352 4.53 7.22 -25.13
C SER A 352 4.76 7.20 -26.65
N VAL A 353 3.84 6.64 -27.43
CA VAL A 353 3.94 6.61 -28.90
C VAL A 353 3.67 8.00 -29.48
N ALA A 354 2.56 8.61 -29.08
CA ALA A 354 2.18 9.96 -29.50
C ALA A 354 3.21 10.99 -29.06
N GLU A 355 3.75 10.86 -27.85
CA GLU A 355 4.84 11.68 -27.32
C GLU A 355 6.11 11.57 -28.16
N ALA A 356 6.56 10.35 -28.48
CA ALA A 356 7.75 10.13 -29.29
C ALA A 356 7.61 10.77 -30.69
N THR A 357 6.44 10.65 -31.32
CA THR A 357 6.16 11.29 -32.60
C THR A 357 6.13 12.82 -32.48
N LEU A 358 5.58 13.35 -31.39
CA LEU A 358 5.52 14.79 -31.14
C LEU A 358 6.91 15.40 -30.96
N LEU A 359 7.82 14.68 -30.30
CA LEU A 359 9.22 15.08 -30.15
C LEU A 359 10.01 15.04 -31.45
N ASN A 360 9.76 14.05 -32.30
CA ASN A 360 10.53 13.84 -33.53
C ASN A 360 10.00 14.63 -34.74
N GLU A 361 8.68 14.72 -34.88
CA GLU A 361 7.99 15.23 -36.07
C GLU A 361 7.18 16.51 -35.79
N GLY A 362 7.04 16.90 -34.53
CA GLY A 362 6.27 18.05 -34.10
C GLY A 362 4.75 17.81 -34.08
N LEU A 363 4.01 18.84 -33.69
CA LEU A 363 2.57 18.75 -33.41
C LEU A 363 1.74 18.18 -34.58
N ARG A 364 1.99 18.68 -35.80
CA ARG A 364 1.27 18.25 -37.01
C ARG A 364 1.72 16.90 -37.55
N GLY A 365 2.90 16.41 -37.15
CA GLY A 365 3.35 15.06 -37.43
C GLY A 365 2.76 14.02 -36.47
N SER A 366 2.58 14.40 -35.20
CA SER A 366 2.01 13.53 -34.17
C SER A 366 0.50 13.31 -34.34
N SER A 367 -0.30 14.38 -34.41
CA SER A 367 -1.74 14.26 -34.59
C SER A 367 -2.37 15.56 -35.12
N GLN A 368 -3.11 15.45 -36.22
CA GLN A 368 -3.90 16.57 -36.75
C GLN A 368 -5.02 16.96 -35.78
N GLU A 369 -5.65 15.98 -35.11
CA GLU A 369 -6.71 16.23 -34.13
C GLU A 369 -6.21 17.00 -32.90
N LEU A 370 -4.98 16.71 -32.46
CA LEU A 370 -4.35 17.46 -31.37
C LEU A 370 -4.04 18.90 -31.78
N ALA A 371 -3.59 19.09 -33.02
CA ALA A 371 -3.34 20.42 -33.57
C ALA A 371 -4.64 21.23 -33.67
N ASP A 372 -5.73 20.62 -34.17
CA ASP A 372 -7.03 21.26 -34.28
C ASP A 372 -7.60 21.63 -32.89
N PHE A 373 -7.46 20.73 -31.90
CA PHE A 373 -7.85 21.01 -30.51
C PHE A 373 -7.10 22.21 -29.92
N LEU A 374 -5.78 22.27 -30.12
CA LEU A 374 -4.97 23.38 -29.62
C LEU A 374 -5.31 24.71 -30.31
N GLU A 375 -5.58 24.70 -31.62
CA GLU A 375 -6.03 25.89 -32.35
C GLU A 375 -7.41 26.37 -31.85
N GLU A 376 -8.31 25.45 -31.49
CA GLU A 376 -9.60 25.77 -30.88
C GLU A 376 -9.47 26.31 -29.44
N ALA A 377 -8.56 25.73 -28.66
CA ALA A 377 -8.23 26.21 -27.31
C ALA A 377 -7.60 27.61 -27.32
N GLU A 378 -6.71 27.89 -28.27
CA GLU A 378 -6.10 29.21 -28.44
C GLU A 378 -7.17 30.25 -28.79
N LYS A 379 -8.10 29.92 -29.70
CA LYS A 379 -9.27 30.77 -30.01
C LYS A 379 -10.17 31.00 -28.79
N ALA A 380 -10.23 30.06 -27.86
CA ALA A 380 -10.96 30.17 -26.61
C ALA A 380 -10.24 31.01 -25.54
N GLY A 381 -8.99 31.45 -25.80
CA GLY A 381 -8.21 32.32 -24.91
C GLY A 381 -7.12 31.60 -24.12
N ALA A 382 -6.93 30.29 -24.29
CA ALA A 382 -5.87 29.54 -23.64
C ALA A 382 -4.57 29.63 -24.46
N LEU A 383 -3.68 30.53 -24.06
CA LEU A 383 -2.43 30.79 -24.79
C LEU A 383 -1.39 29.67 -24.63
N TYR A 384 -1.46 28.89 -23.54
CA TYR A 384 -0.51 27.80 -23.26
C TYR A 384 -1.22 26.66 -22.52
N LEU A 385 -1.43 25.53 -23.22
CA LEU A 385 -1.86 24.27 -22.60
C LEU A 385 -0.67 23.30 -22.54
N PRO A 386 -0.29 22.81 -21.36
CA PRO A 386 0.79 21.84 -21.25
C PRO A 386 0.36 20.47 -21.77
N ILE A 387 1.18 19.93 -22.68
CA ILE A 387 1.12 18.53 -23.09
C ILE A 387 2.18 17.78 -22.28
N ILE A 388 1.77 16.69 -21.65
CA ILE A 388 2.64 15.79 -20.89
C ILE A 388 2.50 14.36 -21.41
N GLY A 389 3.61 13.62 -21.42
CA GLY A 389 3.58 12.17 -21.62
C GLY A 389 3.01 11.46 -20.39
N ASP A 390 2.41 10.29 -20.62
CA ASP A 390 1.91 9.39 -19.60
C ASP A 390 2.99 8.98 -18.58
N HIS A 391 4.26 8.90 -18.99
CA HIS A 391 5.43 8.70 -18.12
C HIS A 391 5.59 9.78 -17.02
N THR A 392 5.04 10.99 -17.24
CA THR A 392 5.03 12.07 -16.22
C THR A 392 4.05 11.73 -15.10
N LEU A 393 2.91 11.11 -15.42
CA LEU A 393 1.96 10.62 -14.41
C LEU A 393 2.60 9.50 -13.60
N PHE A 394 3.25 8.55 -14.26
CA PHE A 394 3.99 7.48 -13.60
C PHE A 394 5.06 8.02 -12.64
N SER A 395 5.89 8.94 -13.10
CA SER A 395 6.93 9.58 -12.29
C SER A 395 6.33 10.36 -11.10
N SER A 396 5.15 10.95 -11.29
CA SER A 396 4.43 11.68 -10.23
C SER A 396 3.90 10.74 -9.15
N LEU A 397 3.34 9.59 -9.55
CA LEU A 397 2.92 8.52 -8.63
C LEU A 397 4.10 7.91 -7.88
N LEU A 398 5.22 7.66 -8.57
CA LEU A 398 6.45 7.13 -7.96
C LEU A 398 7.05 8.09 -6.93
N SER A 399 7.10 9.38 -7.23
CA SER A 399 7.68 10.39 -6.34
C SER A 399 6.68 10.99 -5.33
N ASN A 400 5.42 10.55 -5.39
CA ASN A 400 4.28 11.16 -4.71
C ASN A 400 4.34 12.70 -4.81
N ARG A 401 4.59 13.19 -6.02
CA ARG A 401 4.74 14.62 -6.33
C ARG A 401 4.53 14.87 -7.81
N LEU A 402 3.54 15.69 -8.15
CA LEU A 402 3.41 16.21 -9.50
C LEU A 402 4.63 17.10 -9.82
N SER A 403 5.54 16.57 -10.64
CA SER A 403 6.76 17.25 -11.07
C SER A 403 6.71 17.45 -12.57
N LEU A 404 6.15 18.59 -12.98
CA LEU A 404 6.02 18.91 -14.39
C LEU A 404 7.38 19.31 -14.95
N ARG A 405 7.83 18.60 -15.99
CA ARG A 405 8.79 19.16 -16.94
C ARG A 405 7.97 19.61 -18.16
N PRO A 406 7.53 20.88 -18.23
CA PRO A 406 6.81 21.32 -19.42
C PRO A 406 7.70 21.15 -20.65
N HIS A 407 7.19 20.47 -21.68
CA HIS A 407 7.77 20.57 -23.01
C HIS A 407 7.62 22.03 -23.47
N PRO A 408 8.72 22.74 -23.78
CA PRO A 408 8.56 24.06 -24.36
C PRO A 408 7.85 23.90 -25.71
N PRO A 409 6.77 24.64 -25.98
CA PRO A 409 6.21 24.69 -27.32
C PRO A 409 7.33 25.16 -28.24
N SER A 410 7.54 24.43 -29.34
CA SER A 410 8.49 24.82 -30.37
C SER A 410 8.18 26.25 -30.80
N ALA A 411 9.10 27.17 -30.46
CA ALA A 411 8.92 28.58 -30.78
C ALA A 411 8.64 28.74 -32.29
N PRO A 412 7.71 29.63 -32.69
CA PRO A 412 7.53 29.94 -34.09
C PRO A 412 8.87 30.44 -34.62
N ARG A 413 9.35 29.84 -35.71
CA ARG A 413 10.57 30.26 -36.43
C ARG A 413 10.44 31.75 -36.77
N SER A 414 10.96 32.62 -35.91
CA SER A 414 11.19 34.02 -36.28
C SER A 414 12.42 34.04 -37.18
N SER A 415 12.17 34.06 -38.48
CA SER A 415 13.14 34.45 -39.49
C SER A 415 13.62 35.88 -39.22
N ARG A 416 14.68 36.02 -38.43
CA ARG A 416 15.54 37.20 -38.47
C ARG A 416 16.99 36.75 -38.49
N GLN A 417 17.50 36.64 -39.73
CA GLN A 417 18.89 36.93 -40.01
C GLN A 417 19.27 38.24 -39.29
N ARG A 418 20.13 38.13 -38.28
CA ARG A 418 21.10 39.18 -37.99
C ARG A 418 22.45 38.53 -37.89
N SER A 419 23.24 38.86 -38.89
CA SER A 419 24.68 38.70 -38.99
C SER A 419 25.37 38.88 -37.65
N ASN A 420 26.28 37.95 -37.36
CA ASN A 420 27.35 38.09 -36.39
C ASN A 420 28.06 39.43 -36.56
N PRO A 421 28.36 40.13 -35.45
CA PRO A 421 29.69 40.70 -35.38
C PRO A 421 30.32 40.42 -34.02
N TRP A 422 31.46 39.74 -34.08
CA TRP A 422 32.52 39.60 -33.07
C TRP A 422 32.49 38.39 -32.11
N THR A 423 33.57 37.61 -32.26
CA THR A 423 34.13 36.50 -31.46
C THR A 423 33.42 35.17 -31.46
#